data_AF-A0A919YUJ9-F1
#
_entry.id   AF-A0A919YUJ9-F1
#
_cell.length_a   1.000
_cell.length_b   1.000
_cell.length_c   1.000
_cell.angle_alpha   90.00
_cell.angle_beta   90.00
_cell.angle_gamma   90.00
#
_symmetry.space_group_name_H-M   'P 1'
#
loop_
_entity.id
_entity.type
_entity.pdbx_description
1 polymer ?
#
loop_
_entity_poly.entity_id
_entity_poly.type
_entity_poly.pdbx_seq_one_letter_code
_entity_poly.pdbx_strand_id
1 'polypeptide(L)'
;MYTVSSASHTHWSNGAAKWRNHSNFKLSTATGAAGANYNYYSLDVSRSDVDWDGLCTRTLDNGFIVKAVLNLNKHYTSDSKYTSSILAGLTGHELGHSLGLQHASVAETSSIMHPYTFNSNGTPARALSPSSSDIAVVNSLYPVTKTAAPLSHSDAAAGSRVVHIEPSWAVYYGDEQALMKAADLVVKGKVSKEIGSTFAKGIYTDYNTEIKLQIADVLKGEKAPGEQITVSQMGGFDGDVKVVAKHSTHLQEQQEAILFLRQSSDGTYRPINEDDGIYLLEQGSYTNLGSGKTLNKKLIDAHN
;
A
#
# COMPACT_ATOMS: atom_id res chain seq x y z
N MET A 1 21.32 1.81 -5.60
CA MET A 1 20.03 1.57 -6.27
C MET A 1 20.08 2.16 -7.67
N TYR A 2 19.60 1.44 -8.69
CA TYR A 2 19.47 2.00 -10.04
C TYR A 2 18.12 2.71 -10.22
N THR A 3 18.11 3.90 -10.79
CA THR A 3 16.89 4.62 -11.17
C THR A 3 16.71 4.50 -12.67
N VAL A 4 15.61 3.89 -13.09
CA VAL A 4 15.33 3.63 -14.51
C VAL A 4 14.96 4.91 -15.25
N SER A 5 14.21 5.79 -14.58
CA SER A 5 13.82 7.09 -15.10
C SER A 5 14.87 8.13 -14.74
N SER A 6 15.46 8.76 -15.76
CA SER A 6 16.32 9.94 -15.56
C SER A 6 15.53 11.13 -15.01
N ALA A 7 14.25 11.26 -15.36
CA ALA A 7 13.38 12.36 -14.91
C ALA A 7 13.16 12.32 -13.39
N SER A 8 12.94 11.13 -12.82
CA SER A 8 12.73 10.97 -11.38
C SER A 8 14.01 10.75 -10.59
N HIS A 9 15.17 10.65 -11.25
CA HIS A 9 16.46 10.35 -10.61
C HIS A 9 16.78 11.31 -9.47
N THR A 10 16.56 12.62 -9.65
CA THR A 10 16.83 13.62 -8.62
C THR A 10 15.97 13.40 -7.38
N HIS A 11 14.70 13.01 -7.51
CA HIS A 11 13.85 12.71 -6.36
C HIS A 11 14.37 11.50 -5.59
N TRP A 12 14.67 10.40 -6.29
CA TRP A 12 15.26 9.19 -5.68
C TRP A 12 16.63 9.45 -5.02
N SER A 13 17.48 10.26 -5.64
CA SER A 13 18.78 10.66 -5.07
C SER A 13 18.61 11.47 -3.79
N ASN A 14 17.66 12.42 -3.77
CA ASN A 14 17.33 13.20 -2.59
C ASN A 14 16.69 12.35 -1.49
N GLY A 15 15.80 11.41 -1.83
CA GLY A 15 15.26 10.43 -0.89
C GLY A 15 16.35 9.55 -0.27
N ALA A 16 17.29 9.06 -1.09
CA ALA A 16 18.43 8.27 -0.61
C ALA A 16 19.36 9.07 0.31
N ALA A 17 19.56 10.36 0.02
CA ALA A 17 20.35 11.24 0.86
C ALA A 17 19.76 11.38 2.27
N LYS A 18 18.42 11.31 2.44
CA LYS A 18 17.78 11.35 3.75
C LYS A 18 18.27 10.21 4.65
N TRP A 19 18.31 8.98 4.15
CA TRP A 19 18.83 7.84 4.90
C TRP A 19 20.35 7.86 5.04
N ARG A 20 21.08 8.15 3.95
CA ARG A 20 22.56 8.18 3.96
C ARG A 20 23.13 9.15 4.98
N ASN A 21 22.47 10.31 5.15
CA ASN A 21 22.97 11.39 5.99
C ASN A 21 22.55 11.25 7.46
N HIS A 22 21.48 10.51 7.75
CA HIS A 22 20.92 10.41 9.12
C HIS A 22 21.06 9.03 9.74
N SER A 23 21.48 8.01 8.98
CA SER A 23 21.64 6.63 9.46
C SER A 23 23.00 6.04 9.10
N ASN A 24 23.23 4.85 9.64
CA ASN A 24 24.39 4.01 9.34
C ASN A 24 24.34 3.43 7.92
N PHE A 25 23.16 3.39 7.30
CA PHE A 25 23.01 2.85 5.95
C PHE A 25 23.55 3.83 4.91
N LYS A 26 24.45 3.36 4.03
CA LYS A 26 25.05 4.18 2.98
C LYS A 26 24.50 3.75 1.62
N LEU A 27 23.63 4.58 1.05
CA LEU A 27 23.03 4.38 -0.26
C LEU A 27 23.51 5.42 -1.27
N SER A 28 23.84 4.95 -2.46
CA SER A 28 23.99 5.77 -3.66
C SER A 28 22.93 5.38 -4.70
N THR A 29 22.58 6.35 -5.53
CA THR A 29 21.72 6.17 -6.69
C THR A 29 22.52 6.40 -7.97
N ALA A 30 22.17 5.67 -9.02
CA ALA A 30 22.73 5.85 -10.36
C ALA A 30 21.62 5.65 -11.39
N THR A 31 21.70 6.30 -12.54
CA THR A 31 20.81 6.00 -13.66
C THR A 31 21.26 4.71 -14.36
N GLY A 32 20.31 3.92 -14.83
CA GLY A 32 20.59 2.67 -15.55
C GLY A 32 19.33 2.09 -16.17
N ALA A 33 19.47 1.10 -17.05
CA ALA A 33 18.31 0.44 -17.64
C ALA A 33 17.55 -0.42 -16.61
N ALA A 34 16.22 -0.49 -16.73
CA ALA A 34 15.44 -1.51 -16.01
C ALA A 34 15.79 -2.89 -16.57
N GLY A 35 15.73 -3.92 -15.74
CA GLY A 35 15.73 -5.29 -16.25
C GLY A 35 15.99 -6.35 -15.19
N ALA A 36 15.81 -7.61 -15.62
CA ALA A 36 16.00 -8.81 -14.81
C ALA A 36 17.39 -8.95 -14.16
N ASN A 37 18.36 -8.11 -14.55
CA ASN A 37 19.73 -8.15 -14.06
C ASN A 37 19.95 -7.32 -12.78
N TYR A 38 18.96 -6.52 -12.35
CA TYR A 38 19.08 -5.70 -11.14
C TYR A 38 18.12 -6.15 -10.05
N ASN A 39 18.67 -6.40 -8.87
CA ASN A 39 17.88 -6.74 -7.69
C ASN A 39 17.40 -5.51 -6.91
N TYR A 40 17.91 -4.30 -7.20
CA TYR A 40 17.52 -3.09 -6.48
C TYR A 40 17.43 -1.89 -7.41
N TYR A 41 16.21 -1.56 -7.82
CA TYR A 41 15.96 -0.49 -8.77
C TYR A 41 14.60 0.18 -8.57
N SER A 42 14.48 1.41 -9.06
CA SER A 42 13.23 2.16 -9.09
C SER A 42 12.77 2.47 -10.52
N LEU A 43 11.47 2.57 -10.73
CA LEU A 43 10.86 2.96 -12.00
C LEU A 43 9.66 3.88 -11.80
N ASP A 44 9.33 4.63 -12.84
CA ASP A 44 8.07 5.37 -12.88
C ASP A 44 6.99 4.51 -13.52
N VAL A 45 5.79 4.54 -12.96
CA VAL A 45 4.58 3.98 -13.58
C VAL A 45 3.53 5.07 -13.74
N SER A 46 2.42 4.76 -14.41
CA SER A 46 1.27 5.67 -14.49
C SER A 46 -0.01 4.84 -14.40
N ARG A 47 -0.46 4.56 -13.18
CA ARG A 47 -1.61 3.71 -12.88
C ARG A 47 -2.70 4.52 -12.19
N SER A 48 -3.85 4.65 -12.86
CA SER A 48 -5.05 5.31 -12.32
C SER A 48 -6.03 4.34 -11.66
N ASP A 49 -5.79 3.04 -11.84
CA ASP A 49 -6.57 1.92 -11.31
C ASP A 49 -6.16 1.51 -9.90
N VAL A 50 -5.32 2.32 -9.24
CA VAL A 50 -4.78 2.09 -7.88
C VAL A 50 -4.80 3.40 -7.09
N ASP A 51 -4.71 3.32 -5.77
CA ASP A 51 -4.78 4.50 -4.88
C ASP A 51 -3.43 4.95 -4.31
N TRP A 52 -2.36 4.22 -4.64
CA TRP A 52 -1.01 4.50 -4.17
C TRP A 52 -0.25 5.46 -5.10
N ASP A 53 0.56 6.34 -4.49
CA ASP A 53 1.47 7.26 -5.19
C ASP A 53 2.93 6.78 -5.20
N GLY A 54 3.27 5.88 -4.28
CA GLY A 54 4.51 5.12 -4.24
C GLY A 54 4.25 3.66 -3.84
N LEU A 55 5.15 2.76 -4.24
CA LEU A 55 5.03 1.35 -3.92
C LEU A 55 6.41 0.72 -3.77
N CYS A 56 6.65 0.00 -2.68
CA CYS A 56 7.83 -0.82 -2.51
C CYS A 56 7.45 -2.30 -2.57
N THR A 57 8.00 -3.02 -3.55
CA THR A 57 7.93 -4.48 -3.62
C THR A 57 9.26 -5.07 -3.17
N ARG A 58 9.25 -5.96 -2.17
CA ARG A 58 10.44 -6.63 -1.66
C ARG A 58 10.29 -8.15 -1.65
N THR A 59 11.32 -8.85 -2.14
CA THR A 59 11.41 -10.31 -2.07
C THR A 59 12.34 -10.69 -0.94
N LEU A 60 11.89 -11.60 -0.07
CA LEU A 60 12.72 -12.13 1.00
C LEU A 60 13.22 -13.53 0.66
N ASP A 61 14.44 -13.82 1.10
CA ASP A 61 15.03 -15.15 1.13
C ASP A 61 15.75 -15.31 2.47
N ASN A 62 15.38 -16.34 3.25
CA ASN A 62 15.89 -16.60 4.60
C ASN A 62 15.86 -15.36 5.52
N GLY A 63 14.80 -14.55 5.42
CA GLY A 63 14.64 -13.33 6.22
C GLY A 63 15.44 -12.11 5.73
N PHE A 64 16.20 -12.25 4.64
CA PHE A 64 16.95 -11.15 4.02
C PHE A 64 16.23 -10.60 2.79
N ILE A 65 16.23 -9.29 2.61
CA ILE A 65 15.74 -8.64 1.39
C ILE A 65 16.76 -8.91 0.27
N VAL A 66 16.40 -9.77 -0.68
CA VAL A 66 17.25 -10.13 -1.83
C VAL A 66 16.89 -9.36 -3.10
N LYS A 67 15.70 -8.77 -3.14
CA LYS A 67 15.26 -7.89 -4.23
C LYS A 67 14.31 -6.81 -3.71
N ALA A 68 14.47 -5.58 -4.20
CA ALA A 68 13.56 -4.46 -3.98
C ALA A 68 13.29 -3.70 -5.29
N VAL A 69 12.01 -3.49 -5.60
CA VAL A 69 11.55 -2.69 -6.73
C VAL A 69 10.70 -1.56 -6.18
N LEU A 70 11.02 -0.32 -6.53
CA LEU A 70 10.33 0.86 -6.02
C LEU A 70 9.67 1.62 -7.16
N ASN A 71 8.37 1.88 -7.03
CA ASN A 71 7.59 2.55 -8.05
C ASN A 71 7.22 3.96 -7.59
N LEU A 72 7.31 4.91 -8.51
CA LEU A 72 6.70 6.24 -8.36
C LEU A 72 5.54 6.34 -9.34
N ASN A 73 4.33 6.60 -8.86
CA ASN A 73 3.14 6.64 -9.72
C ASN A 73 2.89 8.06 -10.26
N LYS A 74 3.20 8.27 -11.54
CA LYS A 74 3.05 9.56 -12.23
C LYS A 74 1.60 9.99 -12.42
N HIS A 75 0.64 9.08 -12.28
CA HIS A 75 -0.77 9.47 -12.26
C HIS A 75 -1.05 10.48 -11.14
N TYR A 76 -0.50 10.23 -9.95
CA TYR A 76 -0.61 11.13 -8.81
C TYR A 76 0.51 12.17 -8.78
N THR A 77 1.75 11.73 -8.96
CA THR A 77 2.95 12.54 -8.69
C THR A 77 3.24 13.63 -9.72
N SER A 78 2.47 13.68 -10.82
CA SER A 78 2.51 14.79 -11.78
C SER A 78 1.64 15.99 -11.36
N ASP A 79 0.79 15.85 -10.34
CA ASP A 79 0.03 16.97 -9.78
C ASP A 79 0.97 17.98 -9.10
N SER A 80 0.74 19.26 -9.36
CA SER A 80 1.45 20.40 -8.77
C SER A 80 1.62 20.38 -7.24
N LYS A 81 0.71 19.72 -6.49
CA LYS A 81 0.84 19.57 -5.04
C LYS A 81 2.03 18.68 -4.64
N TYR A 82 2.50 17.79 -5.53
CA TYR A 82 3.71 16.99 -5.33
C TYR A 82 4.97 17.82 -5.63
N THR A 83 5.27 18.75 -4.73
CA THR A 83 6.50 19.54 -4.82
C THR A 83 7.76 18.65 -4.76
N SER A 84 8.90 19.17 -5.20
CA SER A 84 10.18 18.44 -5.17
C SER A 84 10.56 17.90 -3.78
N SER A 85 10.17 18.59 -2.70
CA SER A 85 10.41 18.14 -1.32
C SER A 85 9.47 16.99 -0.91
N ILE A 86 8.22 17.02 -1.35
CA ILE A 86 7.24 15.93 -1.15
C ILE A 86 7.69 14.70 -1.93
N LEU A 87 8.10 14.84 -3.18
CA LEU A 87 8.65 13.73 -3.98
C LEU A 87 9.92 13.13 -3.37
N ALA A 88 10.80 13.96 -2.80
CA ALA A 88 11.96 13.48 -2.05
C ALA A 88 11.56 12.76 -0.74
N GLY A 89 10.47 13.19 -0.08
CA GLY A 89 9.89 12.52 1.09
C GLY A 89 9.26 11.17 0.73
N LEU A 90 8.45 11.12 -0.32
CA LEU A 90 7.82 9.91 -0.86
C LEU A 90 8.87 8.88 -1.30
N THR A 91 9.84 9.26 -2.11
CA THR A 91 10.95 8.35 -2.47
C THR A 91 11.79 7.94 -1.27
N GLY A 92 11.94 8.81 -0.27
CA GLY A 92 12.54 8.46 1.03
C GLY A 92 11.75 7.40 1.78
N HIS A 93 10.42 7.49 1.80
CA HIS A 93 9.53 6.49 2.40
C HIS A 93 9.68 5.12 1.72
N GLU A 94 9.59 5.08 0.38
CA GLU A 94 9.77 3.83 -0.36
C GLU A 94 11.14 3.20 -0.09
N LEU A 95 12.18 4.04 -0.04
CA LEU A 95 13.51 3.59 0.35
C LEU A 95 13.54 3.00 1.76
N GLY A 96 12.81 3.57 2.72
CA GLY A 96 12.68 2.99 4.06
C GLY A 96 12.14 1.56 4.03
N HIS A 97 11.10 1.28 3.23
CA HIS A 97 10.60 -0.08 3.03
C HIS A 97 11.64 -1.02 2.42
N SER A 98 12.44 -0.53 1.45
CA SER A 98 13.54 -1.32 0.88
C SER A 98 14.66 -1.65 1.88
N LEU A 99 14.72 -0.92 3.00
CA LEU A 99 15.61 -1.19 4.15
C LEU A 99 14.96 -2.08 5.21
N GLY A 100 13.70 -2.47 5.03
CA GLY A 100 12.97 -3.33 5.95
C GLY A 100 12.08 -2.60 6.95
N LEU A 101 11.94 -1.27 6.87
CA LEU A 101 11.00 -0.56 7.73
C LEU A 101 9.55 -0.89 7.33
N GLN A 102 8.68 -0.97 8.32
CA GLN A 102 7.24 -1.06 8.15
C GLN A 102 6.62 0.33 8.17
N HIS A 103 5.37 0.44 7.75
CA HIS A 103 4.60 1.65 7.99
C HIS A 103 4.55 1.97 9.49
N ALA A 104 4.68 3.25 9.81
CA ALA A 104 4.37 3.75 11.13
C ALA A 104 2.85 3.70 11.37
N SER A 105 2.45 3.78 12.64
CA SER A 105 1.04 3.96 12.99
C SER A 105 0.50 5.24 12.35
N VAL A 106 -0.77 5.25 11.97
CA VAL A 106 -1.48 6.45 11.47
C VAL A 106 -1.47 7.59 12.51
N ALA A 107 -1.30 7.28 13.79
CA ALA A 107 -1.14 8.29 14.84
C ALA A 107 0.26 8.94 14.86
N GLU A 108 1.28 8.33 14.24
CA GLU A 108 2.66 8.83 14.21
C GLU A 108 2.91 9.65 12.93
N THR A 109 2.48 10.90 12.93
CA THR A 109 2.60 11.81 11.77
C THR A 109 4.01 12.38 11.58
N SER A 110 4.92 12.18 12.54
CA SER A 110 6.31 12.65 12.47
C SER A 110 7.26 11.68 11.75
N SER A 111 6.82 10.46 11.46
CA SER A 111 7.62 9.45 10.75
C SER A 111 7.55 9.68 9.24
N ILE A 112 8.69 9.48 8.55
CA ILE A 112 8.68 9.40 7.09
C ILE A 112 7.95 8.13 6.61
N MET A 113 7.84 7.12 7.48
CA MET A 113 7.13 5.85 7.22
C MET A 113 5.63 5.93 7.45
N HIS A 114 5.06 7.12 7.70
CA HIS A 114 3.62 7.30 7.73
C HIS A 114 2.99 6.87 6.38
N PRO A 115 1.97 5.99 6.34
CA PRO A 115 1.52 5.32 5.10
C PRO A 115 0.89 6.25 4.05
N TYR A 116 0.46 7.46 4.43
CA TYR A 116 -0.23 8.38 3.53
C TYR A 116 0.60 9.63 3.22
N THR A 117 0.57 10.09 1.98
CA THR A 117 1.25 11.33 1.57
C THR A 117 0.45 12.57 1.96
N PHE A 118 -0.86 12.59 1.70
CA PHE A 118 -1.74 13.74 1.99
C PHE A 118 -2.93 13.36 2.86
N ASN A 119 -3.45 14.31 3.62
CA ASN A 119 -4.80 14.25 4.19
C ASN A 119 -5.84 14.56 3.10
N SER A 120 -7.10 14.19 3.34
CA SER A 120 -8.22 14.45 2.42
C SER A 120 -8.46 15.94 2.09
N ASN A 121 -7.96 16.86 2.91
CA ASN A 121 -7.98 18.31 2.66
C ASN A 121 -6.79 18.82 1.83
N GLY A 122 -5.89 17.93 1.39
CA GLY A 122 -4.72 18.24 0.57
C GLY A 122 -3.47 18.67 1.35
N THR A 123 -3.49 18.75 2.68
CA THR A 123 -2.27 19.03 3.46
C THR A 123 -1.39 17.77 3.57
N PRO A 124 -0.07 17.90 3.70
CA PRO A 124 0.80 16.74 3.91
C PRO A 124 0.43 15.97 5.19
N ALA A 125 0.34 14.65 5.08
CA ALA A 125 0.10 13.74 6.22
C ALA A 125 1.40 13.13 6.78
N ARG A 126 2.46 13.11 5.96
CA ARG A 126 3.75 12.48 6.25
C ARG A 126 4.85 13.51 6.48
N ALA A 127 5.76 13.21 7.41
CA ALA A 127 7.00 13.97 7.56
C ALA A 127 7.94 13.78 6.37
N LEU A 128 8.57 14.85 5.89
CA LEU A 128 9.42 14.77 4.69
C LEU A 128 10.81 14.19 4.95
N SER A 129 11.18 13.89 6.19
CA SER A 129 12.50 13.35 6.58
C SER A 129 12.33 12.30 7.69
N PRO A 130 13.24 11.30 7.79
CA PRO A 130 13.19 10.30 8.85
C PRO A 130 13.18 10.93 10.24
N SER A 131 12.32 10.43 11.11
CA SER A 131 12.30 10.77 12.54
C SER A 131 13.45 10.06 13.28
N SER A 132 13.59 10.36 14.58
CA SER A 132 14.51 9.62 15.45
C SER A 132 14.10 8.14 15.61
N SER A 133 12.80 7.83 15.62
CA SER A 133 12.29 6.44 15.67
C SER A 133 12.67 5.69 14.38
N ASP A 134 12.49 6.32 13.22
CA ASP A 134 12.87 5.75 11.92
C ASP A 134 14.38 5.44 11.87
N ILE A 135 15.22 6.39 12.28
CA ILE A 135 16.68 6.28 12.28
C ILE A 135 17.14 5.16 13.23
N ALA A 136 16.52 5.05 14.41
CA ALA A 136 16.87 4.02 15.40
C ALA A 136 16.63 2.61 14.84
N VAL A 137 15.52 2.39 14.13
CA VAL A 137 15.21 1.10 13.50
C VAL A 137 16.22 0.79 12.40
N VAL A 138 16.53 1.74 11.49
CA VAL A 138 17.55 1.52 10.45
C VAL A 138 18.91 1.21 11.06
N ASN A 139 19.33 1.94 12.09
CA ASN A 139 20.63 1.72 12.73
C ASN A 139 20.71 0.36 13.45
N SER A 140 19.58 -0.16 13.94
CA SER A 140 19.47 -1.50 14.50
C SER A 140 19.61 -2.58 13.43
N LEU A 141 18.99 -2.39 12.26
CA LEU A 141 19.09 -3.30 11.12
C LEU A 141 20.48 -3.27 10.46
N TYR A 142 21.16 -2.11 10.50
CA TYR A 142 22.45 -1.87 9.85
C TYR A 142 23.45 -1.23 10.83
N PRO A 143 23.99 -1.97 11.81
CA PRO A 143 24.94 -1.43 12.78
C PRO A 143 26.31 -1.14 12.14
N VAL A 144 27.02 -0.11 12.64
CA VAL A 144 28.36 0.28 12.16
C VAL A 144 29.40 -0.84 12.39
N THR A 145 29.29 -1.52 13.53
CA THR A 145 30.08 -2.70 13.87
C THR A 145 29.20 -3.94 13.70
N LYS A 146 29.63 -4.89 12.88
CA LYS A 146 28.96 -6.19 12.74
C LYS A 146 29.14 -6.98 14.03
N THR A 147 28.25 -6.81 15.00
CA THR A 147 27.99 -7.90 15.95
C THR A 147 27.22 -8.96 15.19
N ALA A 148 27.80 -10.15 15.06
CA ALA A 148 27.18 -11.30 14.41
C ALA A 148 25.97 -11.77 15.24
N ALA A 149 24.86 -11.06 15.17
CA ALA A 149 23.57 -11.56 15.57
C ALA A 149 22.81 -11.89 14.28
N PRO A 150 22.39 -13.14 14.06
CA PRO A 150 21.48 -13.43 12.96
C PRO A 150 20.18 -12.67 13.22
N LEU A 151 19.77 -11.83 12.26
CA LEU A 151 18.45 -11.23 12.25
C LEU A 151 17.43 -12.36 12.08
N SER A 152 16.83 -12.84 13.17
CA SER A 152 15.77 -13.84 13.12
C SER A 152 14.49 -13.19 12.61
N HIS A 153 14.28 -13.21 11.30
CA HIS A 153 12.97 -13.01 10.71
C HIS A 153 12.42 -14.40 10.39
N SER A 154 11.68 -14.97 11.34
CA SER A 154 10.98 -16.23 11.15
C SER A 154 9.71 -15.99 10.35
N ASP A 155 9.74 -16.18 9.02
CA ASP A 155 8.52 -16.31 8.20
C ASP A 155 8.80 -16.96 6.83
N ALA A 156 9.71 -17.94 6.77
CA ALA A 156 9.87 -18.76 5.57
C ALA A 156 9.81 -20.25 5.93
N ALA A 157 8.63 -20.84 5.79
CA ALA A 157 8.54 -22.27 5.57
C ALA A 157 9.30 -22.59 4.27
N ALA A 158 10.20 -23.58 4.33
CA ALA A 158 11.01 -23.98 3.19
C ALA A 158 10.13 -24.31 1.96
N GLY A 159 10.26 -23.53 0.88
CA GLY A 159 9.70 -23.86 -0.43
C GLY A 159 8.81 -22.81 -1.10
N SER A 160 8.33 -21.76 -0.41
CA SER A 160 7.52 -20.70 -1.03
C SER A 160 8.22 -19.34 -0.97
N ARG A 161 8.31 -18.65 -2.11
CA ARG A 161 8.90 -17.32 -2.18
C ARG A 161 7.85 -16.29 -1.79
N VAL A 162 8.11 -15.54 -0.72
CA VAL A 162 7.21 -14.47 -0.26
C VAL A 162 7.67 -13.13 -0.82
N VAL A 163 6.72 -12.42 -1.43
CA VAL A 163 6.90 -11.06 -1.90
C VAL A 163 6.00 -10.15 -1.09
N HIS A 164 6.57 -9.11 -0.49
CA HIS A 164 5.80 -8.08 0.21
C HIS A 164 5.64 -6.85 -0.66
N ILE A 165 4.45 -6.28 -0.62
CA ILE A 165 4.11 -5.02 -1.28
C ILE A 165 3.68 -4.04 -0.20
N GLU A 166 4.33 -2.88 -0.14
CA GLU A 166 4.10 -1.83 0.84
C GLU A 166 3.66 -0.57 0.07
N PRO A 167 2.35 -0.30 -0.04
CA PRO A 167 1.83 0.87 -0.76
C PRO A 167 1.87 2.15 0.09
N SER A 168 2.43 3.22 -0.47
CA SER A 168 2.20 4.58 0.00
C SER A 168 0.90 5.10 -0.60
N TRP A 169 -0.13 5.29 0.22
CA TRP A 169 -1.43 5.78 -0.22
C TRP A 169 -1.38 7.29 -0.51
N ALA A 170 -1.96 7.71 -1.64
CA ALA A 170 -1.93 9.12 -2.03
C ALA A 170 -2.69 10.02 -1.04
N VAL A 171 -3.79 9.53 -0.47
CA VAL A 171 -4.70 10.29 0.40
C VAL A 171 -5.14 9.45 1.60
N TYR A 172 -5.08 10.05 2.79
CA TYR A 172 -5.69 9.56 4.02
C TYR A 172 -7.13 10.08 4.15
N TYR A 173 -8.06 9.16 4.42
CA TYR A 173 -9.46 9.47 4.71
C TYR A 173 -9.73 9.21 6.19
N GLY A 174 -9.68 10.27 7.01
CA GLY A 174 -9.70 10.13 8.47
C GLY A 174 -11.04 9.71 9.09
N ASP A 175 -12.12 9.73 8.32
CA ASP A 175 -13.46 9.36 8.75
C ASP A 175 -14.33 8.85 7.58
N GLU A 176 -15.49 8.31 7.93
CA GLU A 176 -16.47 7.77 6.98
C GLU A 176 -17.01 8.82 6.01
N GLN A 177 -17.08 10.10 6.40
CA GLN A 177 -17.57 11.15 5.51
C GLN A 177 -16.56 11.43 4.39
N ALA A 178 -15.27 11.44 4.73
CA ALA A 178 -14.18 11.56 3.77
C ALA A 178 -14.15 10.36 2.81
N LEU A 179 -14.32 9.13 3.33
CA LEU A 179 -14.44 7.91 2.51
C LEU A 179 -15.67 7.96 1.59
N MET A 180 -16.85 8.28 2.14
CA MET A 180 -18.11 8.40 1.40
C MET A 180 -17.99 9.42 0.27
N LYS A 181 -17.34 10.57 0.51
CA LYS A 181 -17.12 11.59 -0.52
C LYS A 181 -16.23 11.06 -1.66
N ALA A 182 -15.20 10.28 -1.33
CA ALA A 182 -14.21 9.79 -2.27
C ALA A 182 -14.63 8.55 -3.06
N ALA A 183 -15.56 7.75 -2.53
CA ALA A 183 -16.04 6.52 -3.17
C ALA A 183 -16.92 6.77 -4.39
N ASP A 184 -16.84 5.89 -5.38
CA ASP A 184 -17.78 5.87 -6.50
C ASP A 184 -19.04 5.06 -6.13
N LEU A 185 -18.86 4.03 -5.28
CA LEU A 185 -19.90 3.13 -4.81
C LEU A 185 -19.70 2.83 -3.31
N VAL A 186 -20.78 2.89 -2.52
CA VAL A 186 -20.78 2.41 -1.13
C VAL A 186 -21.91 1.42 -0.95
N VAL A 187 -21.58 0.20 -0.55
CA VAL A 187 -22.54 -0.91 -0.47
C VAL A 187 -22.36 -1.70 0.81
N LYS A 188 -23.48 -2.23 1.32
CA LYS A 188 -23.49 -3.35 2.24
C LYS A 188 -23.69 -4.63 1.43
N GLY A 189 -22.88 -5.65 1.67
CA GLY A 189 -23.00 -6.90 0.94
C GLY A 189 -22.39 -8.08 1.67
N LYS A 190 -22.62 -9.26 1.09
CA LYS A 190 -22.05 -10.53 1.55
C LYS A 190 -21.17 -11.10 0.46
N VAL A 191 -19.98 -11.57 0.81
CA VAL A 191 -19.09 -12.28 -0.11
C VAL A 191 -19.75 -13.59 -0.50
N SER A 192 -20.12 -13.72 -1.77
CA SER A 192 -20.79 -14.91 -2.29
C SER A 192 -19.80 -15.97 -2.75
N LYS A 193 -18.60 -15.55 -3.21
CA LYS A 193 -17.60 -16.46 -3.78
C LYS A 193 -16.22 -15.81 -3.88
N GLU A 194 -15.16 -16.57 -3.65
CA GLU A 194 -13.80 -16.21 -4.07
C GLU A 194 -13.55 -16.66 -5.53
N ILE A 195 -13.06 -15.75 -6.38
CA ILE A 195 -12.72 -16.04 -7.78
C ILE A 195 -11.28 -16.57 -7.87
N GLY A 196 -10.40 -16.07 -7.00
CA GLY A 196 -8.97 -16.39 -6.95
C GLY A 196 -8.12 -15.20 -7.38
N SER A 197 -6.81 -15.45 -7.57
CA SER A 197 -5.87 -14.39 -7.91
C SER A 197 -5.77 -14.13 -9.42
N THR A 198 -5.82 -12.85 -9.81
CA THR A 198 -5.47 -12.37 -11.14
C THR A 198 -4.07 -11.74 -11.10
N PHE A 199 -3.20 -12.11 -12.04
CA PHE A 199 -1.81 -11.67 -12.03
C PHE A 199 -1.11 -11.83 -13.39
N ALA A 200 -0.06 -11.04 -13.60
CA ALA A 200 0.94 -11.28 -14.62
C ALA A 200 2.21 -11.84 -13.96
N LYS A 201 2.64 -13.05 -14.34
CA LYS A 201 3.76 -13.76 -13.67
C LYS A 201 5.02 -12.89 -13.69
N GLY A 202 5.58 -12.62 -12.50
CA GLY A 202 6.77 -11.79 -12.33
C GLY A 202 6.51 -10.28 -12.20
N ILE A 203 5.27 -9.83 -12.39
CA ILE A 203 4.83 -8.45 -12.17
C ILE A 203 3.97 -8.43 -10.90
N TYR A 204 4.64 -8.38 -9.74
CA TYR A 204 3.96 -8.54 -8.44
C TYR A 204 2.97 -7.43 -8.12
N THR A 205 3.15 -6.24 -8.71
CA THR A 205 2.24 -5.09 -8.56
C THR A 205 0.86 -5.31 -9.15
N ASP A 206 0.68 -6.37 -9.94
CA ASP A 206 -0.58 -6.71 -10.60
C ASP A 206 -1.28 -7.90 -9.94
N TYR A 207 -0.71 -8.45 -8.86
CA TYR A 207 -1.34 -9.54 -8.11
C TYR A 207 -2.49 -8.97 -7.30
N ASN A 208 -3.69 -9.43 -7.62
CA ASN A 208 -4.89 -9.14 -6.88
C ASN A 208 -5.68 -10.44 -6.65
N THR A 209 -6.42 -10.52 -5.55
CA THR A 209 -7.42 -11.55 -5.31
C THR A 209 -8.80 -10.94 -5.53
N GLU A 210 -9.60 -11.61 -6.34
CA GLU A 210 -10.95 -11.16 -6.68
C GLU A 210 -12.02 -11.97 -5.96
N ILE A 211 -13.06 -11.27 -5.50
CA ILE A 211 -14.25 -11.87 -4.90
C ILE A 211 -15.51 -11.38 -5.61
N LYS A 212 -16.58 -12.16 -5.52
CA LYS A 212 -17.95 -11.73 -5.84
C LYS A 212 -18.64 -11.28 -4.57
N LEU A 213 -19.16 -10.05 -4.59
CA LEU A 213 -20.00 -9.51 -3.53
C LEU A 213 -21.45 -9.46 -4.00
N GLN A 214 -22.35 -10.09 -3.25
CA GLN A 214 -23.78 -9.94 -3.40
C GLN A 214 -24.22 -8.68 -2.64
N ILE A 215 -24.75 -7.69 -3.36
CA ILE A 215 -25.20 -6.42 -2.76
C ILE A 215 -26.51 -6.68 -2.02
N ALA A 216 -26.53 -6.33 -0.73
CA ALA A 216 -27.71 -6.34 0.11
C ALA A 216 -28.36 -4.95 0.19
N ASP A 217 -27.54 -3.90 0.23
CA ASP A 217 -27.99 -2.51 0.29
C ASP A 217 -26.96 -1.56 -0.34
N VAL A 218 -27.43 -0.40 -0.81
CA VAL A 218 -26.63 0.60 -1.55
C VAL A 218 -26.76 1.95 -0.86
N LEU A 219 -25.65 2.42 -0.29
CA LEU A 219 -25.58 3.69 0.45
C LEU A 219 -25.18 4.86 -0.46
N LYS A 220 -24.45 4.58 -1.56
CA LYS A 220 -24.06 5.56 -2.58
C LYS A 220 -23.77 4.84 -3.90
N GLY A 221 -24.15 5.44 -5.03
CA GLY A 221 -23.84 4.95 -6.39
C GLY A 221 -25.07 4.43 -7.11
N GLU A 222 -24.89 3.91 -8.32
CA GLU A 222 -25.99 3.54 -9.23
C GLU A 222 -26.33 2.05 -9.23
N LYS A 223 -25.72 1.26 -8.35
CA LYS A 223 -26.05 -0.17 -8.21
C LYS A 223 -27.38 -0.36 -7.49
N ALA A 224 -27.99 -1.53 -7.68
CA ALA A 224 -29.20 -1.93 -6.98
C ALA A 224 -28.95 -3.10 -5.99
N PRO A 225 -29.73 -3.18 -4.90
CA PRO A 225 -29.81 -4.39 -4.09
C PRO A 225 -30.11 -5.63 -4.95
N GLY A 226 -29.44 -6.74 -4.66
CA GLY A 226 -29.56 -7.98 -5.45
C GLY A 226 -28.58 -8.08 -6.63
N GLU A 227 -27.90 -7.00 -7.03
CA GLU A 227 -26.80 -7.09 -7.99
C GLU A 227 -25.54 -7.75 -7.40
N GLN A 228 -24.69 -8.27 -8.29
CA GLN A 228 -23.36 -8.76 -7.96
C GLN A 228 -22.28 -7.87 -8.56
N ILE A 229 -21.24 -7.60 -7.79
CA ILE A 229 -20.03 -6.89 -8.25
C ILE A 229 -18.79 -7.75 -8.02
N THR A 230 -17.76 -7.51 -8.83
CA THR A 230 -16.41 -8.03 -8.56
C THR A 230 -15.65 -7.00 -7.73
N VAL A 231 -15.07 -7.44 -6.61
CA VAL A 231 -14.15 -6.64 -5.80
C VAL A 231 -12.75 -7.23 -5.91
N SER A 232 -11.77 -6.40 -6.24
CA SER A 232 -10.35 -6.74 -6.38
C SER A 232 -9.57 -6.17 -5.20
N GLN A 233 -8.77 -7.01 -4.55
CA GLN A 233 -7.94 -6.65 -3.38
C GLN A 233 -6.47 -7.01 -3.64
N MET A 234 -5.55 -6.11 -3.31
CA MET A 234 -4.12 -6.31 -3.56
C MET A 234 -3.55 -7.59 -2.90
N GLY A 235 -2.59 -8.22 -3.56
CA GLY A 235 -1.94 -9.46 -3.11
C GLY A 235 -2.61 -10.71 -3.69
N GLY A 236 -2.08 -11.88 -3.35
CA GLY A 236 -2.58 -13.14 -3.90
C GLY A 236 -1.55 -14.27 -3.88
N PHE A 237 -1.91 -15.40 -4.50
CA PHE A 237 -1.06 -16.57 -4.59
C PHE A 237 -1.23 -17.25 -5.95
N ASP A 238 -0.11 -17.50 -6.64
CA ASP A 238 -0.11 -18.15 -7.97
C ASP A 238 0.27 -19.64 -7.95
N GLY A 239 0.37 -20.25 -6.76
CA GLY A 239 0.88 -21.61 -6.57
C GLY A 239 2.38 -21.68 -6.23
N ASP A 240 3.16 -20.70 -6.70
CA ASP A 240 4.62 -20.65 -6.48
C ASP A 240 5.02 -19.50 -5.54
N VAL A 241 4.35 -18.35 -5.67
CA VAL A 241 4.69 -17.08 -5.03
C VAL A 241 3.49 -16.55 -4.27
N LYS A 242 3.69 -16.29 -2.98
CA LYS A 242 2.72 -15.58 -2.14
C LYS A 242 3.06 -14.09 -2.14
N VAL A 243 2.13 -13.27 -2.62
CA VAL A 243 2.23 -11.82 -2.58
C VAL A 243 1.39 -11.29 -1.42
N VAL A 244 2.05 -10.68 -0.44
CA VAL A 244 1.44 -10.09 0.75
C VAL A 244 1.45 -8.58 0.59
N ALA A 245 0.27 -7.98 0.37
CA ALA A 245 0.12 -6.53 0.36
C ALA A 245 -0.17 -6.02 1.78
N LYS A 246 0.58 -5.02 2.22
CA LYS A 246 0.34 -4.37 3.50
C LYS A 246 -0.96 -3.59 3.44
N HIS A 247 -1.72 -3.64 4.54
CA HIS A 247 -3.06 -3.04 4.65
C HIS A 247 -4.08 -3.63 3.68
N SER A 248 -3.89 -4.88 3.23
CA SER A 248 -4.92 -5.61 2.49
C SER A 248 -5.24 -6.93 3.17
N THR A 249 -6.50 -7.08 3.55
CA THR A 249 -7.07 -8.29 4.14
C THR A 249 -8.11 -8.87 3.18
N HIS A 250 -7.82 -10.03 2.60
CA HIS A 250 -8.72 -10.68 1.65
C HIS A 250 -10.02 -11.12 2.30
N LEU A 251 -11.14 -10.58 1.81
CA LEU A 251 -12.47 -10.96 2.23
C LEU A 251 -12.74 -12.42 1.85
N GLN A 252 -13.32 -13.16 2.79
CA GLN A 252 -13.60 -14.59 2.68
C GLN A 252 -15.08 -14.84 2.42
N GLU A 253 -15.40 -16.00 1.84
CA GLU A 253 -16.80 -16.38 1.61
C GLU A 253 -17.64 -16.28 2.88
N GLN A 254 -18.91 -15.88 2.69
CA GLN A 254 -19.89 -15.65 3.74
C GLN A 254 -19.64 -14.45 4.66
N GLN A 255 -18.53 -13.74 4.53
CA GLN A 255 -18.32 -12.50 5.27
C GLN A 255 -19.28 -11.40 4.81
N GLU A 256 -19.80 -10.63 5.76
CA GLU A 256 -20.62 -9.45 5.52
C GLU A 256 -19.80 -8.19 5.77
N ALA A 257 -19.87 -7.23 4.86
CA ALA A 257 -19.11 -6.00 4.95
C ALA A 257 -19.86 -4.79 4.39
N ILE A 258 -19.45 -3.60 4.84
CA ILE A 258 -19.72 -2.34 4.17
C ILE A 258 -18.43 -1.91 3.48
N LEU A 259 -18.50 -1.67 2.17
CA LEU A 259 -17.35 -1.36 1.34
C LEU A 259 -17.48 0.04 0.74
N PHE A 260 -16.42 0.84 0.87
CA PHE A 260 -16.22 2.11 0.20
C PHE A 260 -15.31 1.88 -1.00
N LEU A 261 -15.89 1.94 -2.20
CA LEU A 261 -15.28 1.40 -3.40
C LEU A 261 -14.99 2.49 -4.44
N ARG A 262 -13.87 2.34 -5.15
CA ARG A 262 -13.61 3.02 -6.42
C ARG A 262 -13.82 2.05 -7.57
N GLN A 263 -14.35 2.56 -8.68
CA GLN A 263 -14.50 1.78 -9.89
C GLN A 263 -13.20 1.82 -10.72
N SER A 264 -12.78 0.67 -11.20
CA SER A 264 -11.71 0.52 -12.18
C SER A 264 -12.27 0.61 -13.60
N SER A 265 -11.42 0.93 -14.58
CA SER A 265 -11.85 1.13 -15.98
C SER A 265 -12.42 -0.13 -16.64
N ASP A 266 -12.08 -1.31 -16.12
CA ASP A 266 -12.60 -2.61 -16.56
C ASP A 266 -13.95 -2.98 -15.91
N GLY A 267 -14.50 -2.10 -15.07
CA GLY A 267 -15.76 -2.30 -14.36
C GLY A 267 -15.65 -3.08 -13.06
N THR A 268 -14.45 -3.53 -12.66
CA THR A 268 -14.21 -4.06 -11.32
C THR A 268 -14.24 -2.92 -10.29
N TYR A 269 -14.42 -3.27 -9.02
CA TYR A 269 -14.33 -2.33 -7.91
C TYR A 269 -13.14 -2.67 -7.01
N ARG A 270 -12.54 -1.67 -6.39
CA ARG A 270 -11.51 -1.84 -5.37
C ARG A 270 -11.88 -1.07 -4.10
N PRO A 271 -11.61 -1.60 -2.90
CA PRO A 271 -11.72 -0.81 -1.68
C PRO A 271 -10.75 0.37 -1.71
N ILE A 272 -11.21 1.54 -1.27
CA ILE A 272 -10.34 2.71 -1.13
C ILE A 272 -9.21 2.39 -0.17
N ASN A 273 -7.96 2.52 -0.63
CA ASN A 273 -6.76 2.18 0.15
C ASN A 273 -6.86 0.80 0.85
N GLU A 274 -7.49 -0.18 0.21
CA GLU A 274 -7.64 -1.54 0.75
C GLU A 274 -8.40 -1.55 2.11
N ASP A 275 -7.75 -1.89 3.21
CA ASP A 275 -8.37 -2.07 4.53
C ASP A 275 -9.05 -0.80 5.07
N ASP A 276 -8.67 0.41 4.60
CA ASP A 276 -9.35 1.66 4.99
C ASP A 276 -10.79 1.69 4.48
N GLY A 277 -11.04 1.14 3.29
CA GLY A 277 -12.34 1.13 2.63
C GLY A 277 -13.26 0.00 3.08
N ILE A 278 -12.83 -0.85 4.02
CA ILE A 278 -13.54 -2.07 4.42
C ILE A 278 -13.98 -1.98 5.87
N TYR A 279 -15.28 -2.14 6.10
CA TYR A 279 -15.85 -2.37 7.42
C TYR A 279 -16.47 -3.76 7.47
N LEU A 280 -15.87 -4.66 8.24
CA LEU A 280 -16.30 -6.04 8.37
C LEU A 280 -17.32 -6.20 9.51
N LEU A 281 -18.37 -6.99 9.31
CA LEU A 281 -19.33 -7.30 10.37
C LEU A 281 -18.72 -8.30 11.36
N GLU A 282 -18.45 -7.85 12.57
CA GLU A 282 -17.92 -8.65 13.66
C GLU A 282 -18.74 -8.41 14.93
N GLN A 283 -19.21 -9.49 15.57
CA GLN A 283 -19.93 -9.42 16.85
C GLN A 283 -21.12 -8.42 16.84
N GLY A 284 -21.80 -8.30 15.69
CA GLY A 284 -22.96 -7.42 15.51
C GLY A 284 -22.63 -5.96 15.24
N SER A 285 -21.36 -5.61 15.04
CA SER A 285 -20.90 -4.26 14.70
C SER A 285 -20.01 -4.27 13.46
N TYR A 286 -20.06 -3.21 12.66
CA TYR A 286 -19.15 -3.05 11.52
C TYR A 286 -17.86 -2.37 11.99
N THR A 287 -16.72 -3.05 11.88
CA THR A 287 -15.41 -2.57 12.31
C THR A 287 -14.49 -2.37 11.11
N ASN A 288 -13.85 -1.21 11.03
CA ASN A 288 -12.91 -0.88 9.97
C ASN A 288 -11.64 -1.72 10.09
N LEU A 289 -11.20 -2.36 9.00
CA LEU A 289 -10.02 -3.23 9.03
C LEU A 289 -8.72 -2.46 9.21
N GLY A 290 -8.61 -1.25 8.65
CA GLY A 290 -7.39 -0.43 8.76
C GLY A 290 -7.21 0.20 10.15
N SER A 291 -8.28 0.76 10.73
CA SER A 291 -8.23 1.56 11.95
C SER A 291 -8.76 0.86 13.20
N GLY A 292 -9.47 -0.26 13.07
CA GLY A 292 -10.15 -0.94 14.17
C GLY A 292 -11.33 -0.17 14.78
N LYS A 293 -11.76 0.94 14.17
CA LYS A 293 -12.88 1.76 14.65
C LYS A 293 -14.21 1.18 14.20
N THR A 294 -15.21 1.22 15.08
CA THR A 294 -16.59 0.88 14.73
C THR A 294 -17.23 1.96 13.86
N LEU A 295 -17.97 1.54 12.84
CA LEU A 295 -18.70 2.42 11.94
C LEU A 295 -19.69 3.33 12.69
N ASN A 296 -19.67 4.61 12.36
CA ASN A 296 -20.64 5.56 12.90
C ASN A 296 -22.05 5.33 12.29
N LYS A 297 -22.97 4.78 13.10
CA LYS A 297 -24.35 4.42 12.68
C LYS A 297 -25.13 5.57 12.02
N LYS A 298 -24.85 6.82 12.38
CA LYS A 298 -25.54 7.99 11.78
C LYS A 298 -25.35 8.11 10.26
N LEU A 299 -24.28 7.53 9.70
CA LEU A 299 -24.08 7.48 8.25
C LEU A 299 -24.96 6.45 7.55
N ILE A 300 -25.35 5.37 8.24
CA ILE A 300 -26.27 4.37 7.69
C ILE A 300 -27.71 4.87 7.79
N ASP A 301 -28.06 5.51 8.91
CA ASP A 301 -29.44 5.91 9.21
C ASP A 301 -29.92 7.11 8.38
N ALA A 302 -29.04 7.85 7.71
CA ALA A 302 -29.41 8.98 6.84
C ALA A 302 -29.96 8.55 5.45
N HIS A 303 -29.92 7.25 5.14
CA HIS A 303 -30.31 6.68 3.85
C HIS A 303 -31.50 5.69 3.94
N ASN A 304 -32.08 5.51 5.14
CA ASN A 304 -33.36 4.81 5.36
C ASN A 304 -34.50 5.82 5.57
#